data_AF-A0A931X697-F1
#
_entry.id   AF-A0A931X697-F1
#
_cell.length_a   1.000
_cell.length_b   1.000
_cell.length_c   1.000
_cell.angle_alpha   90.00
_cell.angle_beta   90.00
_cell.angle_gamma   90.00
#
_symmetry.space_group_name_H-M   'P 1'
#
loop_
_entity.id
_entity.type
_entity.pdbx_description
1 polymer ?
#
loop_
_entity_poly.entity_id
_entity_poly.type
_entity_poly.pdbx_seq_one_letter_code
_entity_poly.pdbx_strand_id
1 'polypeptide(L)'
;MSVFVGKNTRVVVQGITGREGAFHAARCKEYGTAVVGGTSPGKGGTTHEGFPVWNTVEEAVQKEGANCALIFVPPPAATDAIMEAVDAGVSMVVCITEGIPVADMVRAKHFLAGHQSRLIGPNCPGIITPGEAKIGIMPGHIHARGPVGVVSRSGTLTYEVVHQLTRRGIGQTTCVGIGGDPVNGTSFVDVLAAFNDDPETRAIMMVGEIGGTAEEEAAAFIKAKVKKPVVGFICGQTAPPGRRMGHAGAIISGGKGTAAEKMAALGAAGVTMVKSPADMGATVAKVMGR
;
A
#
# COMPACT_ATOMS: atom_id res chain seq x y z
N MET A 1 -14.14 10.92 5.28
CA MET A 1 -14.04 9.48 5.48
C MET A 1 -12.64 9.07 5.07
N SER A 2 -12.10 7.98 5.61
CA SER A 2 -10.81 7.46 5.20
C SER A 2 -10.98 6.32 4.20
N VAL A 3 -9.97 6.07 3.37
CA VAL A 3 -9.96 4.92 2.47
C VAL A 3 -9.35 3.72 3.20
N PHE A 4 -10.08 2.61 3.23
CA PHE A 4 -9.66 1.28 3.72
C PHE A 4 -9.34 1.15 5.22
N VAL A 5 -8.67 2.11 5.84
CA VAL A 5 -8.24 2.06 7.26
C VAL A 5 -8.52 3.37 7.98
N GLY A 6 -8.78 3.32 9.29
CA GLY A 6 -9.07 4.49 10.11
C GLY A 6 -9.15 4.14 11.59
N LYS A 7 -9.80 4.99 12.40
CA LYS A 7 -9.86 4.85 13.87
C LYS A 7 -10.42 3.51 14.38
N ASN A 8 -11.27 2.85 13.60
CA ASN A 8 -11.89 1.57 13.97
C ASN A 8 -11.05 0.36 13.53
N THR A 9 -9.89 0.57 12.93
CA THR A 9 -9.00 -0.51 12.51
C THR A 9 -8.26 -1.09 13.71
N ARG A 10 -8.48 -2.38 13.98
CA ARG A 10 -7.87 -3.16 15.06
C ARG A 10 -6.90 -4.16 14.45
N VAL A 11 -5.61 -3.98 14.73
CA VAL A 11 -4.52 -4.64 14.02
C VAL A 11 -3.93 -5.79 14.82
N VAL A 12 -3.91 -6.98 14.21
CA VAL A 12 -3.10 -8.12 14.66
C VAL A 12 -1.82 -8.19 13.81
N VAL A 13 -0.67 -8.37 14.45
CA VAL A 13 0.63 -8.47 13.75
C VAL A 13 1.07 -9.92 13.64
N GLN A 14 1.09 -10.48 12.43
CA GLN A 14 1.65 -11.82 12.20
C GLN A 14 3.18 -11.74 12.12
N GLY A 15 3.84 -12.53 12.97
CA GLY A 15 5.30 -12.44 13.18
C GLY A 15 5.70 -11.41 14.24
N ILE A 16 4.83 -11.12 15.22
CA ILE A 16 5.06 -10.07 16.24
C ILE A 16 6.30 -10.30 17.10
N THR A 17 6.71 -11.55 17.31
CA THR A 17 7.92 -11.87 18.10
C THR A 17 9.22 -11.78 17.31
N GLY A 18 9.15 -11.44 16.02
CA GLY A 18 10.30 -11.13 15.19
C GLY A 18 10.70 -9.67 15.30
N ARG A 19 11.97 -9.35 15.01
CA ARG A 19 12.54 -8.00 15.17
C ARG A 19 11.73 -6.91 14.46
N GLU A 20 11.43 -7.09 13.18
CA GLU A 20 10.67 -6.10 12.40
C GLU A 20 9.21 -6.02 12.83
N GLY A 21 8.61 -7.17 13.19
CA GLY A 21 7.24 -7.26 13.68
C GLY A 21 7.04 -6.48 14.98
N ALA A 22 7.87 -6.74 15.99
CA ALA A 22 7.84 -6.03 17.27
C ALA A 22 8.10 -4.53 17.09
N PHE A 23 9.16 -4.18 16.34
CA PHE A 23 9.55 -2.79 16.10
C PHE A 23 8.41 -1.99 15.45
N HIS A 24 7.83 -2.51 14.36
CA HIS A 24 6.77 -1.78 13.67
C HIS A 24 5.40 -1.87 14.36
N ALA A 25 5.13 -2.92 15.15
CA ALA A 25 3.96 -2.97 16.04
C ALA A 25 4.00 -1.82 17.04
N ALA A 26 5.14 -1.62 17.72
CA ALA A 26 5.36 -0.52 18.64
C ALA A 26 5.17 0.83 17.94
N ARG A 27 5.76 1.04 16.76
CA ARG A 27 5.64 2.30 16.00
C ARG A 27 4.23 2.58 15.47
N CYS A 28 3.45 1.54 15.16
CA CYS A 28 2.05 1.71 14.79
C CYS A 28 1.21 2.08 16.02
N LYS A 29 1.45 1.43 17.17
CA LYS A 29 0.78 1.76 18.43
C LYS A 29 1.11 3.17 18.92
N GLU A 30 2.39 3.57 18.89
CA GLU A 30 2.85 4.92 19.21
C GLU A 30 2.21 6.00 18.34
N TYR A 31 1.91 5.68 17.07
CA TYR A 31 1.22 6.59 16.16
C TYR A 31 -0.27 6.76 16.49
N GLY A 32 -0.86 5.84 17.26
CA GLY A 32 -2.29 5.83 17.62
C GLY A 32 -3.09 4.70 16.99
N THR A 33 -2.48 3.81 16.19
CA THR A 33 -3.17 2.62 15.66
C THR A 33 -3.50 1.65 16.80
N ALA A 34 -4.71 1.10 16.81
CA ALA A 34 -5.12 0.07 17.77
C ALA A 34 -4.48 -1.29 17.42
N VAL A 35 -3.20 -1.46 17.76
CA VAL A 35 -2.50 -2.75 17.68
C VAL A 35 -2.90 -3.60 18.89
N VAL A 36 -3.70 -4.63 18.66
CA VAL A 36 -4.29 -5.46 19.73
C VAL A 36 -3.35 -6.55 20.23
N GLY A 37 -2.39 -6.95 19.41
CA GLY A 37 -1.40 -7.97 19.70
C GLY A 37 -0.88 -8.60 18.42
N GLY A 38 -0.45 -9.86 18.48
CA GLY A 38 0.04 -10.53 17.29
C GLY A 38 0.14 -12.03 17.42
N THR A 39 0.56 -12.67 16.33
CA THR A 39 0.69 -14.12 16.26
C THR A 39 2.15 -14.52 16.12
N SER A 40 2.49 -15.65 16.74
CA SER A 40 3.76 -16.37 16.53
C SER A 40 3.52 -17.83 16.92
N PRO A 41 3.27 -18.73 15.95
CA PRO A 41 2.96 -20.13 16.22
C PRO A 41 3.98 -20.77 17.18
N GLY A 42 3.47 -21.47 18.20
CA GLY A 42 4.27 -22.08 19.26
C GLY A 42 4.60 -21.13 20.43
N LYS A 43 4.22 -19.85 20.35
CA LYS A 43 4.42 -18.85 21.42
C LYS A 43 3.09 -18.25 21.94
N GLY A 44 1.95 -18.82 21.56
CA GLY A 44 0.64 -18.36 22.03
C GLY A 44 0.51 -18.44 23.55
N GLY A 45 -0.21 -17.48 24.15
CA GLY A 45 -0.38 -17.34 25.60
C GLY A 45 0.75 -16.55 26.28
N THR A 46 1.77 -16.11 25.54
CA THR A 46 2.84 -15.26 26.08
C THR A 46 2.58 -13.77 25.81
N THR A 47 3.44 -12.92 26.34
CA THR A 47 3.50 -11.48 26.02
C THR A 47 4.88 -11.16 25.48
N HIS A 48 4.96 -10.33 24.43
CA HIS A 48 6.21 -9.87 23.83
C HIS A 48 6.18 -8.35 23.68
N GLU A 49 7.12 -7.66 24.33
CA GLU A 49 7.21 -6.19 24.32
C GLU A 49 5.89 -5.48 24.67
N GLY A 50 5.11 -6.08 25.59
CA GLY A 50 3.81 -5.55 26.02
C GLY A 50 2.64 -5.87 25.10
N PHE A 51 2.83 -6.71 24.09
CA PHE A 51 1.76 -7.22 23.22
C PHE A 51 1.41 -8.68 23.57
N PRO A 52 0.12 -9.02 23.71
CA PRO A 52 -0.29 -10.43 23.82
C PRO A 52 0.03 -11.18 22.53
N VAL A 53 0.44 -12.44 22.68
CA VAL A 53 0.82 -13.32 21.57
C VAL A 53 -0.15 -14.49 21.50
N TRP A 54 -0.66 -14.76 20.31
CA TRP A 54 -1.53 -15.89 19.98
C TRP A 54 -0.83 -16.87 19.05
N ASN A 55 -1.37 -18.09 18.96
CA ASN A 55 -0.88 -19.07 18.00
C ASN A 55 -1.44 -18.82 16.59
N THR A 56 -2.69 -18.35 16.50
CA THR A 56 -3.40 -18.15 15.24
C THR A 56 -4.02 -16.77 15.14
N VAL A 57 -4.30 -16.32 13.92
CA VAL A 57 -5.04 -15.07 13.68
C VAL A 57 -6.48 -15.18 14.19
N GLU A 58 -7.10 -16.36 14.06
CA GLU A 58 -8.45 -16.62 14.56
C GLU A 58 -8.59 -16.31 16.06
N GLU A 59 -7.61 -16.70 16.89
CA GLU A 59 -7.62 -16.36 18.31
C GLU A 59 -7.63 -14.85 18.55
N ALA A 60 -6.87 -14.09 17.75
CA ALA A 60 -6.84 -12.62 17.84
C ALA A 60 -8.16 -11.99 17.39
N VAL A 61 -8.82 -12.56 16.37
CA VAL A 61 -10.16 -12.14 15.93
C VAL A 61 -11.18 -12.40 17.02
N GLN A 62 -11.22 -13.61 17.58
CA GLN A 62 -12.20 -14.00 18.61
C GLN A 62 -12.03 -13.22 19.92
N LYS A 63 -10.79 -13.03 20.38
CA LYS A 63 -10.51 -12.41 21.69
C LYS A 63 -10.52 -10.88 21.63
N GLU A 64 -10.03 -10.31 20.54
CA GLU A 64 -9.77 -8.87 20.45
C GLU A 64 -10.51 -8.19 19.31
N GLY A 65 -11.31 -8.90 18.51
CA GLY A 65 -12.03 -8.32 17.37
C GLY A 65 -11.07 -7.69 16.34
N ALA A 66 -9.90 -8.30 16.13
CA ALA A 66 -8.98 -7.88 15.09
C ALA A 66 -9.68 -7.92 13.72
N ASN A 67 -9.57 -6.84 12.94
CA ASN A 67 -10.16 -6.73 11.61
C ASN A 67 -9.14 -6.41 10.51
N CYS A 68 -7.87 -6.24 10.89
CA CYS A 68 -6.75 -6.00 10.00
C CYS A 68 -5.54 -6.83 10.43
N ALA A 69 -4.90 -7.54 9.50
CA ALA A 69 -3.64 -8.23 9.71
C ALA A 69 -2.47 -7.46 9.10
N LEU A 70 -1.38 -7.32 9.85
CA LEU A 70 -0.10 -6.76 9.39
C LEU A 70 0.98 -7.84 9.43
N ILE A 71 1.55 -8.18 8.28
CA ILE A 71 2.43 -9.35 8.11
C ILE A 71 3.89 -8.91 7.98
N PHE A 72 4.72 -9.42 8.89
CA PHE A 72 6.19 -9.35 8.87
C PHE A 72 6.86 -10.74 8.80
N VAL A 73 6.11 -11.73 8.36
CA VAL A 73 6.58 -13.13 8.23
C VAL A 73 7.55 -13.26 7.04
N PRO A 74 8.65 -14.02 7.14
CA PRO A 74 9.59 -14.22 6.04
C PRO A 74 8.95 -14.82 4.77
N PRO A 75 9.56 -14.62 3.58
CA PRO A 75 8.94 -14.97 2.30
C PRO A 75 8.40 -16.41 2.18
N PRO A 76 9.11 -17.46 2.65
CA PRO A 76 8.63 -18.84 2.54
C PRO A 76 7.31 -19.11 3.26
N ALA A 77 6.94 -18.29 4.25
CA ALA A 77 5.72 -18.47 5.05
C ALA A 77 4.71 -17.32 4.87
N ALA A 78 5.04 -16.28 4.09
CA ALA A 78 4.20 -15.10 3.96
C ALA A 78 2.88 -15.39 3.24
N THR A 79 2.89 -16.26 2.21
CA THR A 79 1.66 -16.65 1.51
C THR A 79 0.70 -17.41 2.41
N ASP A 80 1.21 -18.30 3.26
CA ASP A 80 0.40 -19.02 4.25
C ASP A 80 -0.19 -18.06 5.29
N ALA A 81 0.63 -17.11 5.78
CA ALA A 81 0.16 -16.06 6.68
C ALA A 81 -0.96 -15.19 6.06
N ILE A 82 -0.86 -14.85 4.76
CA ILE A 82 -1.92 -14.14 4.04
C ILE A 82 -3.21 -14.98 4.04
N MET A 83 -3.13 -16.26 3.68
CA MET A 83 -4.30 -17.14 3.61
C MET A 83 -4.92 -17.37 4.99
N GLU A 84 -4.11 -17.56 6.04
CA GLU A 84 -4.55 -17.68 7.45
C GLU A 84 -5.36 -16.44 7.87
N ALA A 85 -4.86 -15.24 7.57
CA ALA A 85 -5.55 -14.02 7.93
C ALA A 85 -6.91 -13.89 7.23
N VAL A 86 -6.94 -14.20 5.93
CA VAL A 86 -8.15 -14.17 5.10
C VAL A 86 -9.19 -15.19 5.61
N ASP A 87 -8.76 -16.41 5.91
CA ASP A 87 -9.60 -17.50 6.43
C ASP A 87 -10.17 -17.15 7.81
N ALA A 88 -9.39 -16.49 8.67
CA ALA A 88 -9.85 -15.96 9.96
C ALA A 88 -10.87 -14.80 9.83
N GLY A 89 -11.21 -14.37 8.61
CA GLY A 89 -12.24 -13.38 8.36
C GLY A 89 -11.80 -11.92 8.55
N VAL A 90 -10.49 -11.63 8.56
CA VAL A 90 -10.04 -10.23 8.64
C VAL A 90 -10.37 -9.49 7.34
N SER A 91 -10.92 -8.29 7.45
CA SER A 91 -11.31 -7.49 6.29
C SER A 91 -10.13 -6.94 5.49
N MET A 92 -8.98 -6.75 6.15
CA MET A 92 -7.79 -6.16 5.55
C MET A 92 -6.53 -6.95 5.92
N VAL A 93 -5.70 -7.21 4.93
CA VAL A 93 -4.37 -7.80 5.09
C VAL A 93 -3.36 -6.85 4.48
N VAL A 94 -2.29 -6.52 5.21
CA VAL A 94 -1.18 -5.71 4.74
C VAL A 94 0.09 -6.54 4.84
N CYS A 95 0.64 -6.95 3.70
CA CYS A 95 1.85 -7.75 3.64
C CYS A 95 3.05 -6.88 3.28
N ILE A 96 4.00 -6.75 4.20
CA ILE A 96 5.21 -5.94 3.99
C ILE A 96 6.29 -6.75 3.27
N THR A 97 6.32 -8.06 3.51
CA THR A 97 7.36 -8.99 3.08
C THR A 97 7.72 -8.85 1.60
N GLU A 98 9.00 -8.69 1.31
CA GLU A 98 9.56 -8.69 -0.04
C GLU A 98 10.15 -10.06 -0.38
N GLY A 99 10.09 -10.47 -1.66
CA GLY A 99 10.76 -11.68 -2.14
C GLY A 99 9.90 -12.94 -2.08
N ILE A 100 8.58 -12.78 -1.97
CA ILE A 100 7.63 -13.89 -2.09
C ILE A 100 7.66 -14.42 -3.52
N PRO A 101 7.77 -15.74 -3.76
CA PRO A 101 7.71 -16.30 -5.10
C PRO A 101 6.41 -15.92 -5.81
N VAL A 102 6.50 -15.53 -7.09
CA VAL A 102 5.34 -15.11 -7.90
C VAL A 102 4.25 -16.19 -7.93
N ALA A 103 4.65 -17.48 -8.03
CA ALA A 103 3.70 -18.59 -8.02
C ALA A 103 2.89 -18.68 -6.71
N ASP A 104 3.51 -18.35 -5.57
CA ASP A 104 2.83 -18.34 -4.29
C ASP A 104 1.86 -17.16 -4.19
N MET A 105 2.25 -15.99 -4.70
CA MET A 105 1.33 -14.85 -4.78
C MET A 105 0.15 -15.07 -5.73
N VAL A 106 0.34 -15.82 -6.82
CA VAL A 106 -0.78 -16.24 -7.69
C VAL A 106 -1.76 -17.13 -6.91
N ARG A 107 -1.24 -18.08 -6.10
CA ARG A 107 -2.08 -18.91 -5.22
C ARG A 107 -2.83 -18.07 -4.18
N ALA A 108 -2.14 -17.16 -3.50
CA ALA A 108 -2.75 -16.25 -2.52
C ALA A 108 -3.87 -15.40 -3.15
N LYS A 109 -3.61 -14.85 -4.34
CA LYS A 109 -4.59 -14.04 -5.08
C LYS A 109 -5.81 -14.84 -5.52
N HIS A 110 -5.63 -16.10 -5.91
CA HIS A 110 -6.74 -17.00 -6.21
C HIS A 110 -7.57 -17.30 -4.96
N PHE A 111 -6.93 -17.58 -3.83
CA PHE A 111 -7.62 -17.81 -2.55
C PHE A 111 -8.43 -16.59 -2.09
N LEU A 112 -7.87 -15.39 -2.22
CA LEU A 112 -8.54 -14.13 -1.91
C LEU A 112 -9.85 -13.91 -2.69
N ALA A 113 -9.95 -14.40 -3.93
CA ALA A 113 -11.13 -14.18 -4.79
C ALA A 113 -12.43 -14.80 -4.23
N GLY A 114 -12.33 -15.78 -3.33
CA GLY A 114 -13.47 -16.37 -2.63
C GLY A 114 -13.89 -15.63 -1.35
N HIS A 115 -13.18 -14.58 -0.96
CA HIS A 115 -13.31 -13.91 0.33
C HIS A 115 -13.59 -12.41 0.18
N GLN A 116 -14.12 -11.80 1.25
CA GLN A 116 -14.37 -10.35 1.31
C GLN A 116 -13.14 -9.54 1.75
N SER A 117 -12.03 -10.22 2.02
CA SER A 117 -10.79 -9.61 2.49
C SER A 117 -10.05 -8.88 1.36
N ARG A 118 -9.42 -7.76 1.70
CA ARG A 118 -8.54 -7.01 0.80
C ARG A 118 -7.08 -7.19 1.20
N LEU A 119 -6.20 -7.48 0.23
CA LEU A 119 -4.75 -7.52 0.43
C LEU A 119 -4.07 -6.27 -0.14
N ILE A 120 -3.24 -5.61 0.67
CA ILE A 120 -2.28 -4.58 0.23
C ILE A 120 -0.87 -5.19 0.27
N GLY A 121 -0.12 -4.99 -0.82
CA GLY A 121 1.18 -5.62 -1.04
C GLY A 121 1.09 -6.95 -1.82
N PRO A 122 2.10 -7.82 -1.74
CA PRO A 122 3.27 -7.76 -0.84
C PRO A 122 4.30 -6.71 -1.27
N ASN A 123 5.50 -6.74 -0.68
CA ASN A 123 6.61 -5.85 -1.01
C ASN A 123 6.19 -4.37 -1.04
N CYS A 124 5.59 -3.91 0.06
CA CYS A 124 4.98 -2.59 0.13
C CYS A 124 5.27 -1.90 1.47
N PRO A 125 5.21 -0.56 1.53
CA PRO A 125 5.33 0.14 2.79
C PRO A 125 4.09 0.00 3.69
N GLY A 126 2.96 -0.46 3.13
CA GLY A 126 1.66 -0.56 3.79
C GLY A 126 0.72 0.61 3.47
N ILE A 127 -0.15 0.94 4.43
CA ILE A 127 -1.19 1.97 4.31
C ILE A 127 -1.23 2.89 5.53
N ILE A 128 -1.51 4.17 5.31
CA ILE A 128 -1.66 5.16 6.38
C ILE A 128 -2.77 6.15 6.06
N THR A 129 -3.67 6.35 7.02
CA THR A 129 -4.62 7.48 7.08
C THR A 129 -4.09 8.44 8.15
N PRO A 130 -3.51 9.59 7.77
CA PRO A 130 -2.80 10.46 8.70
C PRO A 130 -3.69 10.94 9.86
N GLY A 131 -3.17 10.77 11.09
CA GLY A 131 -3.87 11.12 12.33
C GLY A 131 -4.92 10.10 12.79
N GLU A 132 -5.09 8.98 12.08
CA GLU A 132 -6.04 7.92 12.46
C GLU A 132 -5.39 6.55 12.60
N ALA A 133 -4.76 6.05 11.53
CA ALA A 133 -4.20 4.71 11.51
C ALA A 133 -3.00 4.63 10.58
N LYS A 134 -1.96 4.00 11.07
CA LYS A 134 -0.75 3.60 10.32
C LYS A 134 -0.60 2.08 10.43
N ILE A 135 -0.55 1.40 9.30
CA ILE A 135 -0.34 -0.05 9.20
C ILE A 135 0.79 -0.30 8.21
N GLY A 136 2.00 -0.47 8.74
CA GLY A 136 3.20 -0.72 7.95
C GLY A 136 4.43 0.06 8.43
N ILE A 137 5.36 0.31 7.52
CA ILE A 137 6.72 0.75 7.84
C ILE A 137 6.99 2.23 7.57
N MET A 138 6.06 2.96 6.96
CA MET A 138 6.22 4.37 6.61
C MET A 138 6.42 5.28 7.83
N PRO A 139 7.27 6.32 7.79
CA PRO A 139 7.44 7.23 8.91
C PRO A 139 6.18 8.07 9.13
N GLY A 140 5.55 7.99 10.31
CA GLY A 140 4.29 8.69 10.58
C GLY A 140 4.43 10.22 10.60
N HIS A 141 5.56 10.72 11.11
CA HIS A 141 5.80 12.15 11.36
C HIS A 141 5.90 13.04 10.11
N ILE A 142 6.12 12.45 8.92
CA ILE A 142 6.15 13.22 7.66
C ILE A 142 4.75 13.45 7.08
N HIS A 143 3.74 12.74 7.59
CA HIS A 143 2.37 12.81 7.12
C HIS A 143 1.58 13.87 7.88
N ALA A 144 0.63 14.50 7.18
CA ALA A 144 -0.33 15.42 7.78
C ALA A 144 -1.70 15.20 7.12
N ARG A 145 -2.78 15.30 7.89
CA ARG A 145 -4.13 15.14 7.34
C ARG A 145 -4.42 16.22 6.29
N GLY A 146 -4.99 15.83 5.16
CA GLY A 146 -5.25 16.72 4.04
C GLY A 146 -6.12 16.07 2.97
N PRO A 147 -6.30 16.71 1.80
CA PRO A 147 -7.30 16.30 0.81
C PRO A 147 -6.72 15.48 -0.35
N VAL A 148 -5.47 15.00 -0.26
CA VAL A 148 -4.82 14.28 -1.37
C VAL A 148 -4.73 12.78 -1.07
N GLY A 149 -5.33 11.97 -1.93
CA GLY A 149 -5.09 10.52 -1.92
C GLY A 149 -3.78 10.20 -2.61
N VAL A 150 -2.96 9.31 -2.05
CA VAL A 150 -1.68 8.90 -2.66
C VAL A 150 -1.69 7.39 -2.89
N VAL A 151 -1.43 6.95 -4.12
CA VAL A 151 -1.25 5.53 -4.47
C VAL A 151 0.10 5.34 -5.16
N SER A 152 0.85 4.32 -4.75
CA SER A 152 2.22 4.11 -5.23
C SER A 152 2.66 2.66 -5.21
N ARG A 153 3.49 2.28 -6.18
CA ARG A 153 4.22 1.00 -6.19
C ARG A 153 5.51 1.04 -5.35
N SER A 154 6.03 2.22 -5.04
CA SER A 154 7.33 2.41 -4.37
C SER A 154 7.19 2.95 -2.95
N GLY A 155 7.99 2.43 -2.01
CA GLY A 155 8.04 2.92 -0.63
C GLY A 155 8.56 4.34 -0.51
N THR A 156 9.87 4.53 -0.68
CA THR A 156 10.56 5.81 -0.40
C THR A 156 10.12 6.94 -1.32
N LEU A 157 9.76 6.66 -2.57
CA LEU A 157 9.23 7.68 -3.48
C LEU A 157 7.84 8.18 -3.02
N THR A 158 7.06 7.35 -2.34
CA THR A 158 5.83 7.81 -1.67
C THR A 158 6.15 8.81 -0.57
N TYR A 159 7.24 8.60 0.17
CA TYR A 159 7.64 9.49 1.27
C TYR A 159 8.05 10.86 0.74
N GLU A 160 8.66 10.90 -0.44
CA GLU A 160 8.98 12.16 -1.13
C GLU A 160 7.71 12.95 -1.50
N VAL A 161 6.71 12.30 -2.09
CA VAL A 161 5.39 12.92 -2.36
C VAL A 161 4.77 13.46 -1.08
N VAL A 162 4.72 12.62 -0.04
CA VAL A 162 4.12 12.97 1.25
C VAL A 162 4.83 14.17 1.85
N HIS A 163 6.17 14.17 1.85
CA HIS A 163 6.98 15.28 2.36
C HIS A 163 6.68 16.59 1.62
N GLN A 164 6.65 16.56 0.28
CA GLN A 164 6.35 17.75 -0.53
C GLN A 164 4.93 18.28 -0.28
N LEU A 165 3.93 17.41 -0.17
CA LEU A 165 2.55 17.80 0.12
C LEU A 165 2.42 18.39 1.53
N THR A 166 3.02 17.75 2.53
CA THR A 166 2.98 18.20 3.93
C THR A 166 3.68 19.56 4.08
N ARG A 167 4.87 19.75 3.50
CA ARG A 167 5.59 21.03 3.55
C ARG A 167 4.87 22.19 2.87
N ARG A 168 3.93 21.88 1.97
CA ARG A 168 3.07 22.86 1.30
C ARG A 168 1.74 23.11 2.05
N GLY A 169 1.54 22.50 3.22
CA GLY A 169 0.28 22.62 3.96
C GLY A 169 -0.91 22.00 3.21
N ILE A 170 -0.66 20.98 2.39
CA ILE A 170 -1.70 20.25 1.66
C ILE A 170 -2.11 19.01 2.44
N GLY A 171 -1.16 18.14 2.80
CA GLY A 171 -1.43 16.88 3.51
C GLY A 171 -2.08 15.80 2.64
N GLN A 172 -2.49 14.69 3.26
CA GLN A 172 -3.00 13.50 2.60
C GLN A 172 -4.28 12.96 3.29
N THR A 173 -5.19 12.36 2.53
CA THR A 173 -6.35 11.63 3.08
C THR A 173 -5.91 10.25 3.55
N THR A 174 -5.45 9.44 2.61
CA THR A 174 -4.84 8.14 2.83
C THR A 174 -3.71 7.94 1.81
N CYS A 175 -2.61 7.34 2.25
CA CYS A 175 -1.52 6.89 1.37
C CYS A 175 -1.51 5.36 1.32
N VAL A 176 -1.58 4.80 0.12
CA VAL A 176 -1.62 3.35 -0.13
C VAL A 176 -0.40 2.95 -0.95
N GLY A 177 0.54 2.22 -0.34
CA GLY A 177 1.59 1.53 -1.06
C GLY A 177 1.09 0.18 -1.55
N ILE A 178 0.82 0.04 -2.85
CA ILE A 178 0.28 -1.20 -3.42
C ILE A 178 1.34 -2.29 -3.65
N GLY A 179 2.61 -1.92 -3.58
CA GLY A 179 3.77 -2.80 -3.66
C GLY A 179 4.44 -2.88 -5.04
N GLY A 180 5.69 -3.33 -5.03
CA GLY A 180 6.56 -3.41 -6.21
C GLY A 180 6.56 -4.77 -6.92
N ASP A 181 5.87 -5.77 -6.37
CA ASP A 181 5.86 -7.12 -6.92
C ASP A 181 4.90 -7.27 -8.13
N PRO A 182 5.19 -8.20 -9.08
CA PRO A 182 4.37 -8.37 -10.29
C PRO A 182 2.92 -8.79 -10.02
N VAL A 183 2.67 -9.47 -8.90
CA VAL A 183 1.36 -9.94 -8.48
C VAL A 183 1.08 -9.39 -7.10
N ASN A 184 0.31 -8.30 -7.06
CA ASN A 184 -0.16 -7.70 -5.82
C ASN A 184 -1.66 -7.97 -5.60
N GLY A 185 -2.11 -7.72 -4.36
CA GLY A 185 -3.51 -7.86 -3.98
C GLY A 185 -4.39 -6.74 -4.54
N THR A 186 -4.10 -5.50 -4.16
CA THR A 186 -4.87 -4.30 -4.52
C THR A 186 -4.18 -3.53 -5.64
N SER A 187 -4.89 -3.28 -6.74
CA SER A 187 -4.37 -2.60 -7.93
C SER A 187 -4.50 -1.06 -7.86
N PHE A 188 -3.90 -0.35 -8.81
CA PHE A 188 -4.18 1.08 -8.99
C PHE A 188 -5.66 1.37 -9.19
N VAL A 189 -6.36 0.55 -9.98
CA VAL A 189 -7.79 0.72 -10.29
C VAL A 189 -8.63 0.65 -9.01
N ASP A 190 -8.35 -0.32 -8.13
CA ASP A 190 -9.02 -0.45 -6.83
C ASP A 190 -8.88 0.80 -5.97
N VAL A 191 -7.65 1.32 -5.87
CA VAL A 191 -7.37 2.50 -5.03
C VAL A 191 -7.95 3.77 -5.65
N LEU A 192 -7.86 3.91 -6.98
CA LEU A 192 -8.45 5.04 -7.72
C LEU A 192 -9.97 5.08 -7.56
N ALA A 193 -10.64 3.93 -7.61
CA ALA A 193 -12.07 3.83 -7.35
C ALA A 193 -12.40 4.31 -5.92
N ALA A 194 -11.69 3.80 -4.92
CA ALA A 194 -11.91 4.17 -3.53
C ALA A 194 -11.65 5.67 -3.28
N PHE A 195 -10.57 6.23 -3.84
CA PHE A 195 -10.31 7.66 -3.76
C PHE A 195 -11.30 8.50 -4.54
N ASN A 196 -11.83 8.02 -5.66
CA ASN A 196 -12.84 8.73 -6.42
C ASN A 196 -14.16 8.85 -5.63
N ASP A 197 -14.48 7.84 -4.83
CA ASP A 197 -15.72 7.79 -4.06
C ASP A 197 -15.59 8.46 -2.68
N ASP A 198 -14.37 8.59 -2.12
CA ASP A 198 -14.15 9.25 -0.83
C ASP A 198 -14.32 10.79 -0.92
N PRO A 199 -15.33 11.40 -0.27
CA PRO A 199 -15.55 12.85 -0.35
C PRO A 199 -14.43 13.72 0.25
N GLU A 200 -13.56 13.19 1.11
CA GLU A 200 -12.42 13.97 1.64
C GLU A 200 -11.28 14.09 0.62
N THR A 201 -11.13 13.10 -0.27
CA THR A 201 -10.14 13.14 -1.33
C THR A 201 -10.60 14.08 -2.43
N ARG A 202 -9.81 15.14 -2.70
CA ARG A 202 -10.08 16.17 -3.72
C ARG A 202 -9.10 16.13 -4.90
N ALA A 203 -7.95 15.50 -4.73
CA ALA A 203 -6.98 15.22 -5.79
C ALA A 203 -6.27 13.90 -5.49
N ILE A 204 -5.75 13.25 -6.53
CA ILE A 204 -5.06 11.96 -6.40
C ILE A 204 -3.64 12.09 -6.97
N MET A 205 -2.64 11.67 -6.20
CA MET A 205 -1.28 11.46 -6.69
C MET A 205 -1.04 9.98 -6.93
N MET A 206 -0.70 9.63 -8.18
CA MET A 206 -0.40 8.26 -8.61
C MET A 206 1.08 8.15 -8.98
N VAL A 207 1.80 7.22 -8.32
CA VAL A 207 3.22 6.98 -8.56
C VAL A 207 3.42 5.56 -9.07
N GLY A 208 3.74 5.44 -10.35
CA GLY A 208 4.06 4.19 -11.02
C GLY A 208 5.56 4.04 -11.31
N GLU A 209 5.89 2.91 -11.92
CA GLU A 209 7.25 2.58 -12.35
C GLU A 209 7.20 1.70 -13.61
N ILE A 210 8.36 1.30 -14.11
CA ILE A 210 8.45 0.36 -15.24
C ILE A 210 7.87 -1.02 -14.91
N GLY A 211 7.56 -1.79 -15.94
CA GLY A 211 7.07 -3.16 -15.88
C GLY A 211 5.55 -3.27 -15.78
N GLY A 212 5.01 -4.35 -16.35
CA GLY A 212 3.56 -4.63 -16.42
C GLY A 212 2.77 -3.59 -17.23
N THR A 213 1.43 -3.64 -17.10
CA THR A 213 0.47 -2.76 -17.78
C THR A 213 -0.48 -2.03 -16.81
N ALA A 214 -0.18 -2.09 -15.51
CA ALA A 214 -1.09 -1.62 -14.47
C ALA A 214 -1.38 -0.11 -14.56
N GLU A 215 -0.40 0.69 -14.97
CA GLU A 215 -0.56 2.13 -15.18
C GLU A 215 -1.41 2.45 -16.42
N GLU A 216 -1.32 1.64 -17.47
CA GLU A 216 -2.15 1.76 -18.67
C GLU A 216 -3.61 1.35 -18.39
N GLU A 217 -3.81 0.30 -17.61
CA GLU A 217 -5.13 -0.11 -17.09
C GLU A 217 -5.74 0.98 -16.20
N ALA A 218 -4.92 1.57 -15.33
CA ALA A 218 -5.33 2.73 -14.53
C ALA A 218 -5.71 3.92 -15.41
N ALA A 219 -4.97 4.20 -16.49
CA ALA A 219 -5.30 5.26 -17.44
C ALA A 219 -6.67 5.03 -18.10
N ALA A 220 -6.96 3.80 -18.52
CA ALA A 220 -8.28 3.45 -19.06
C ALA A 220 -9.40 3.67 -18.04
N PHE A 221 -9.20 3.26 -16.78
CA PHE A 221 -10.17 3.48 -15.71
C PHE A 221 -10.36 4.97 -15.37
N ILE A 222 -9.27 5.74 -15.30
CA ILE A 222 -9.29 7.18 -15.03
C ILE A 222 -10.17 7.89 -16.07
N LYS A 223 -9.90 7.65 -17.35
CA LYS A 223 -10.65 8.24 -18.46
C LYS A 223 -12.14 7.89 -18.40
N ALA A 224 -12.48 6.69 -17.96
CA ALA A 224 -13.86 6.20 -17.96
C ALA A 224 -14.68 6.62 -16.72
N LYS A 225 -14.04 6.75 -15.55
CA LYS A 225 -14.75 6.78 -14.25
C LYS A 225 -14.27 7.84 -13.27
N VAL A 226 -13.00 8.24 -13.30
CA VAL A 226 -12.43 9.13 -12.29
C VAL A 226 -12.75 10.58 -12.62
N LYS A 227 -13.39 11.26 -11.68
CA LYS A 227 -13.83 12.67 -11.84
C LYS A 227 -12.90 13.66 -11.16
N LYS A 228 -12.06 13.18 -10.26
CA LYS A 228 -11.12 13.99 -9.48
C LYS A 228 -9.83 14.20 -10.27
N PRO A 229 -9.15 15.34 -10.10
CA PRO A 229 -7.85 15.56 -10.73
C PRO A 229 -6.84 14.50 -10.29
N VAL A 230 -6.15 13.92 -11.28
CA VAL A 230 -5.07 12.95 -11.05
C VAL A 230 -3.74 13.55 -11.54
N VAL A 231 -2.73 13.49 -10.68
CA VAL A 231 -1.33 13.81 -11.00
C VAL A 231 -0.54 12.52 -11.01
N GLY A 232 0.29 12.32 -12.03
CA GLY A 232 1.01 11.07 -12.27
C GLY A 232 2.52 11.26 -12.34
N PHE A 233 3.28 10.35 -11.75
CA PHE A 233 4.73 10.24 -11.97
C PHE A 233 5.11 8.79 -12.28
N ILE A 234 5.96 8.58 -13.28
CA ILE A 234 6.50 7.25 -13.63
C ILE A 234 8.01 7.24 -13.46
N CYS A 235 8.47 6.39 -12.54
CA CYS A 235 9.89 6.14 -12.31
C CYS A 235 10.48 5.22 -13.40
N GLY A 236 11.79 5.30 -13.62
CA GLY A 236 12.52 4.39 -14.53
C GLY A 236 12.61 4.86 -15.99
N GLN A 237 12.44 6.16 -16.26
CA GLN A 237 12.60 6.74 -17.61
C GLN A 237 13.97 6.49 -18.25
N THR A 238 15.01 6.28 -17.44
CA THR A 238 16.38 5.99 -17.89
C THR A 238 16.79 4.52 -17.68
N ALA A 239 15.84 3.65 -17.34
CA ALA A 239 16.13 2.24 -17.06
C ALA A 239 16.52 1.48 -18.34
N PRO A 240 17.58 0.66 -18.31
CA PRO A 240 17.93 -0.17 -19.45
C PRO A 240 16.91 -1.31 -19.65
N PRO A 241 16.58 -1.68 -20.90
CA PRO A 241 15.71 -2.82 -21.19
C PRO A 241 16.25 -4.15 -20.63
N GLY A 242 15.37 -5.07 -20.25
CA GLY A 242 15.73 -6.43 -19.82
C GLY A 242 16.42 -6.54 -18.45
N ARG A 243 16.57 -5.42 -17.71
CA ARG A 243 17.19 -5.40 -16.38
C ARG A 243 16.14 -5.18 -15.29
N ARG A 244 16.18 -6.00 -14.25
CA ARG A 244 15.41 -5.78 -13.02
C ARG A 244 16.00 -4.62 -12.22
N MET A 245 15.17 -3.65 -11.85
CA MET A 245 15.56 -2.44 -11.12
C MET A 245 15.10 -2.51 -9.65
N GLY A 246 15.79 -3.33 -8.83
CA GLY A 246 15.42 -3.52 -7.42
C GLY A 246 14.18 -4.40 -7.29
N HIS A 247 12.98 -3.79 -7.37
CA HIS A 247 11.71 -4.49 -7.24
C HIS A 247 11.57 -5.62 -8.28
N ALA A 248 10.91 -6.71 -7.89
CA ALA A 248 10.66 -7.86 -8.76
C ALA A 248 9.84 -7.50 -10.00
N GLY A 249 8.88 -6.56 -9.88
CA GLY A 249 8.03 -6.09 -10.98
C GLY A 249 8.65 -5.01 -11.86
N ALA A 250 9.80 -4.43 -11.47
CA ALA A 250 10.43 -3.32 -12.19
C ALA A 250 11.37 -3.83 -13.30
N ILE A 251 10.79 -4.43 -14.35
CA ILE A 251 11.53 -4.93 -15.52
C ILE A 251 10.78 -4.64 -16.82
N ILE A 252 11.50 -4.13 -17.82
CA ILE A 252 11.00 -3.95 -19.19
C ILE A 252 11.23 -5.25 -19.96
N SER A 253 10.16 -5.86 -20.47
CA SER A 253 10.20 -7.17 -21.14
C SER A 253 9.56 -7.10 -22.51
N GLY A 254 10.25 -7.58 -23.54
CA GLY A 254 9.72 -7.64 -24.91
C GLY A 254 9.30 -6.28 -25.48
N GLY A 255 9.95 -5.18 -25.06
CA GLY A 255 9.62 -3.82 -25.48
C GLY A 255 8.38 -3.20 -24.83
N LYS A 256 7.76 -3.90 -23.85
CA LYS A 256 6.59 -3.44 -23.08
C LYS A 256 6.95 -3.18 -21.61
N GLY A 257 6.17 -2.35 -20.94
CA GLY A 257 6.40 -1.88 -19.57
C GLY A 257 7.37 -0.69 -19.46
N THR A 258 7.64 0.03 -20.54
CA THR A 258 8.47 1.24 -20.57
C THR A 258 7.80 2.40 -19.84
N ALA A 259 8.61 3.33 -19.31
CA ALA A 259 8.06 4.54 -18.70
C ALA A 259 7.34 5.43 -19.74
N ALA A 260 7.86 5.49 -20.97
CA ALA A 260 7.33 6.34 -22.02
C ALA A 260 5.89 5.96 -22.42
N GLU A 261 5.60 4.67 -22.60
CA GLU A 261 4.24 4.23 -22.96
C GLU A 261 3.23 4.49 -21.84
N LYS A 262 3.64 4.28 -20.58
CA LYS A 262 2.81 4.55 -19.39
C LYS A 262 2.49 6.04 -19.29
N MET A 263 3.48 6.90 -19.46
CA MET A 263 3.29 8.35 -19.45
C MET A 263 2.37 8.81 -20.59
N ALA A 264 2.50 8.22 -21.79
CA ALA A 264 1.63 8.53 -22.92
C ALA A 264 0.17 8.10 -22.66
N ALA A 265 -0.04 6.88 -22.15
CA ALA A 265 -1.36 6.37 -21.80
C ALA A 265 -2.05 7.23 -20.73
N LEU A 266 -1.35 7.53 -19.64
CA LEU A 266 -1.86 8.37 -18.55
C LEU A 266 -2.15 9.81 -19.02
N GLY A 267 -1.24 10.40 -19.80
CA GLY A 267 -1.46 11.73 -20.39
C GLY A 267 -2.70 11.78 -21.30
N ALA A 268 -2.91 10.75 -22.13
CA ALA A 268 -4.10 10.63 -22.99
C ALA A 268 -5.40 10.39 -22.20
N ALA A 269 -5.32 9.96 -20.94
CA ALA A 269 -6.43 9.84 -20.01
C ALA A 269 -6.71 11.13 -19.22
N GLY A 270 -5.95 12.20 -19.44
CA GLY A 270 -6.11 13.48 -18.75
C GLY A 270 -5.33 13.58 -17.43
N VAL A 271 -4.42 12.65 -17.15
CA VAL A 271 -3.53 12.73 -15.99
C VAL A 271 -2.48 13.81 -16.21
N THR A 272 -2.27 14.67 -15.21
CA THR A 272 -1.19 15.66 -15.24
C THR A 272 0.13 14.98 -14.92
N MET A 273 0.94 14.72 -15.96
CA MET A 273 2.21 14.00 -15.81
C MET A 273 3.34 14.91 -15.29
N VAL A 274 4.01 14.46 -14.25
CA VAL A 274 5.17 15.10 -13.63
C VAL A 274 6.45 14.54 -14.24
N LYS A 275 7.39 15.43 -14.59
CA LYS A 275 8.68 15.03 -15.18
C LYS A 275 9.75 14.72 -14.13
N SER A 276 9.84 15.55 -13.09
CA SER A 276 10.82 15.42 -12.01
C SER A 276 10.14 14.98 -10.73
N PRO A 277 10.69 14.00 -9.98
CA PRO A 277 10.14 13.63 -8.68
C PRO A 277 10.10 14.81 -7.70
N ALA A 278 10.95 15.83 -7.85
CA ALA A 278 10.95 17.04 -7.01
C ALA A 278 9.72 17.94 -7.20
N ASP A 279 8.99 17.77 -8.30
CA ASP A 279 7.88 18.65 -8.69
C ASP A 279 6.49 18.06 -8.40
N MET A 280 6.41 16.89 -7.77
CA MET A 280 5.14 16.17 -7.56
C MET A 280 4.15 16.99 -6.72
N GLY A 281 4.57 17.46 -5.53
CA GLY A 281 3.73 18.27 -4.65
C GLY A 281 3.42 19.66 -5.22
N ALA A 282 4.35 20.25 -5.99
CA ALA A 282 4.11 21.51 -6.69
C ALA A 282 3.03 21.37 -7.76
N THR A 283 3.06 20.26 -8.50
CA THR A 283 2.08 19.95 -9.55
C THR A 283 0.70 19.68 -8.96
N VAL A 284 0.62 18.93 -7.85
CA VAL A 284 -0.64 18.73 -7.11
C VAL A 284 -1.22 20.07 -6.65
N ALA A 285 -0.41 20.95 -6.06
CA ALA A 285 -0.84 22.29 -5.64
C ALA A 285 -1.46 23.07 -6.81
N LYS A 286 -0.76 23.12 -7.95
CA LYS A 286 -1.21 23.80 -9.16
C LYS A 286 -2.56 23.28 -9.66
N VAL A 287 -2.72 21.96 -9.73
CA VAL A 287 -3.98 21.34 -10.20
C VAL A 287 -5.14 21.58 -9.22
N MET A 288 -4.84 21.74 -7.94
CA MET A 288 -5.81 22.13 -6.91
C MET A 288 -6.09 23.65 -6.85
N GLY A 289 -5.39 24.47 -7.64
CA GLY A 289 -5.52 25.93 -7.63
C GLY A 289 -4.93 26.61 -6.39
N ARG A 290 -3.84 26.07 -5.83
CA ARG A 290 -3.10 26.60 -4.68
C ARG A 290 -1.71 27.08 -5.04
#